data_AF-S7VWM7-F1
#
_entry.id   AF-S7VWM7-F1
#
_cell.length_a   1.000
_cell.length_b   1.000
_cell.length_c   1.000
_cell.angle_alpha   90.00
_cell.angle_beta   90.00
_cell.angle_gamma   90.00
#
_symmetry.space_group_name_H-M   'P 1'
#
loop_
_entity.id
_entity.type
_entity.pdbx_description
1 polymer ?
#
loop_
_entity_poly.entity_id
_entity_poly.type
_entity_poly.pdbx_seq_one_letter_code
_entity_poly.pdbx_strand_id
1 'polypeptide(L)' 'MTKDAIHSLSDEALVEAIVKTNDTLLFEVLYDRFATMVYNKCYGFANGVDEAKDLTQDVF' A
#
# COMPACT_ATOMS: atom_id res chain seq x y z
N MET A 1 -17.25 1.98 10.35
CA MET A 1 -17.09 3.10 9.39
C MET A 1 -17.56 2.61 8.02
N THR A 2 -18.13 3.49 7.18
CA THR A 2 -18.47 3.12 5.80
C THR A 2 -17.20 3.10 4.95
N LYS A 3 -17.19 2.31 3.87
CA LYS A 3 -16.03 2.19 2.97
C LYS A 3 -15.59 3.56 2.41
N ASP A 4 -16.56 4.40 2.08
CA ASP A 4 -16.34 5.76 1.58
C ASP A 4 -15.61 6.67 2.60
N ALA A 5 -15.91 6.51 3.90
CA ALA A 5 -15.23 7.28 4.95
C ALA A 5 -13.76 6.88 5.07
N ILE A 6 -13.43 5.59 4.87
CA ILE A 6 -12.05 5.10 4.91
C ILE A 6 -11.25 5.64 3.71
N HIS A 7 -11.82 5.61 2.50
CA HIS A 7 -11.17 6.16 1.31
C HIS A 7 -10.98 7.69 1.35
N SER A 8 -11.65 8.39 2.26
CA SER A 8 -11.49 9.83 2.46
C SER A 8 -10.38 10.22 3.45
N LEU A 9 -9.78 9.25 4.17
CA LEU A 9 -8.67 9.52 5.07
C LEU A 9 -7.44 10.00 4.30
N SER A 10 -6.67 10.92 4.89
CA SER A 10 -5.31 11.20 4.42
C SER A 10 -4.42 9.97 4.62
N ASP A 11 -3.30 9.92 3.93
CA ASP A 11 -2.39 8.79 4.02
C ASP A 11 -1.79 8.67 5.44
N GLU A 12 -1.47 9.78 6.09
CA GLU A 12 -0.96 9.81 7.46
C GLU A 12 -2.00 9.30 8.46
N ALA A 13 -3.26 9.75 8.33
CA ALA A 13 -4.35 9.30 9.18
C ALA A 13 -4.67 7.82 8.98
N LEU A 14 -4.57 7.34 7.73
CA LEU A 14 -4.73 5.92 7.40
C LEU A 14 -3.63 5.07 8.05
N VAL A 15 -2.36 5.48 7.93
CA VAL A 15 -1.22 4.80 8.57
C VAL A 15 -1.34 4.83 10.09
N GLU A 16 -1.72 5.96 10.68
CA GLU A 16 -1.94 6.07 12.13
C GLU A 16 -3.03 5.09 12.60
N ALA A 17 -4.11 4.96 11.84
CA ALA A 17 -5.19 4.03 12.14
C ALA A 17 -4.74 2.56 12.00
N ILE A 18 -3.97 2.22 10.96
CA ILE A 18 -3.38 0.88 10.78
C ILE A 18 -2.52 0.52 11.99
N VAL A 19 -1.57 1.38 12.37
CA VAL A 19 -0.66 1.11 13.50
C VAL A 19 -1.42 0.95 14.83
N LYS A 20 -2.49 1.71 15.03
CA LYS A 20 -3.32 1.64 16.25
C LYS A 20 -4.20 0.40 16.34
N THR A 21 -4.72 -0.05 15.21
CA THR A 21 -5.80 -1.07 15.18
C THR A 21 -5.34 -2.42 14.64
N ASN A 22 -4.23 -2.45 13.90
CA ASN A 22 -3.76 -3.58 13.11
C ASN A 22 -4.84 -4.14 12.17
N ASP A 23 -5.71 -3.27 11.65
CA ASP A 23 -6.84 -3.63 10.78
C ASP A 23 -6.38 -3.85 9.33
N THR A 24 -6.56 -5.08 8.85
CA THR A 24 -6.18 -5.49 7.49
C THR A 24 -6.99 -4.78 6.40
N LEU A 25 -8.22 -4.33 6.69
CA LEU A 25 -9.03 -3.58 5.72
C LEU A 25 -8.46 -2.19 5.44
N LEU A 26 -7.86 -1.57 6.46
CA LEU A 26 -7.18 -0.28 6.29
C LEU A 26 -5.88 -0.45 5.50
N PHE A 27 -5.17 -1.57 5.74
CA PHE A 27 -3.98 -1.91 4.98
C PHE A 27 -4.28 -2.14 3.49
N GLU A 28 -5.39 -2.80 3.14
CA GLU A 28 -5.83 -2.97 1.75
C GLU A 28 -6.01 -1.61 1.05
N VAL A 29 -6.58 -0.61 1.73
CA VAL A 29 -6.73 0.74 1.18
C VAL A 29 -5.37 1.43 0.97
N LEU A 30 -4.41 1.22 1.87
CA LEU A 30 -3.05 1.74 1.71
C LEU A 30 -2.36 1.07 0.51
N TYR A 31 -2.52 -0.25 0.38
CA TYR A 31 -1.96 -1.01 -0.73
C TYR A 31 -2.55 -0.55 -2.07
N ASP A 32 -3.87 -0.42 -2.20
CA ASP A 32 -4.53 0.06 -3.42
C ASP A 32 -4.02 1.44 -3.87
N ARG A 33 -3.72 2.34 -2.91
CA ARG A 33 -3.21 3.69 -3.21
C ARG A 33 -1.78 3.69 -3.73
N PHE A 34 -0.92 2.83 -3.19
CA PHE A 34 0.53 2.97 -3.34
C PHE A 34 1.22 1.81 -4.08
N ALA A 35 0.58 0.64 -4.20
CA ALA A 35 1.20 -0.56 -4.78
C ALA A 35 1.73 -0.32 -6.20
N THR A 36 0.99 0.41 -7.02
CA THR A 36 1.43 0.74 -8.39
C THR A 36 2.63 1.69 -8.39
N MET A 37 2.68 2.67 -7.48
CA MET A 37 3.80 3.61 -7.38
C MET A 37 5.09 2.88 -6.96
N VAL A 38 4.99 2.03 -5.94
CA VAL A 38 6.11 1.21 -5.45
C VAL A 38 6.54 0.22 -6.53
N TYR A 39 5.60 -0.45 -7.19
CA TYR A 39 5.91 -1.36 -8.30
C TYR A 39 6.69 -0.65 -9.41
N ASN A 40 6.25 0.54 -9.85
CA ASN A 40 6.95 1.29 -10.87
C ASN A 40 8.37 1.69 -10.43
N LYS A 41 8.56 1.95 -9.13
CA LYS A 41 9.89 2.24 -8.57
C LYS A 41 10.77 0.99 -8.55
N CYS A 42 10.26 -0.14 -8.08
CA CYS A 42 10.95 -1.43 -8.07
C CYS A 42 11.32 -1.87 -9.49
N TYR A 43 10.40 -1.73 -10.44
CA TYR A 43 10.60 -2.05 -11.85
C TYR A 43 11.75 -1.26 -12.50
N GLY A 44 12.04 -0.05 -12.00
CA GLY A 44 13.18 0.74 -12.47
C GLY A 44 14.57 0.16 -12.12
N PHE A 45 14.63 -0.80 -11.18
CA PHE A 45 15.89 -1.41 -10.72
C PHE A 45 15.90 -2.94 -10.80
N ALA A 46 14.74 -3.57 -10.94
CA ALA A 46 14.60 -5.02 -11.05
C ALA A 46 15.04 -5.54 -12.44
N ASN A 47 15.46 -6.81 -12.51
CA ASN A 47 15.82 -7.49 -13.76
C ASN A 47 14.60 -8.01 -14.54
N GLY A 48 13.39 -7.68 -14.09
CA GLY A 48 12.16 -8.08 -14.77
C GLY A 48 10.91 -7.86 -13.94
N VAL A 49 9.78 -8.24 -14.54
CA VAL A 49 8.44 -8.07 -13.94
C VAL A 49 8.29 -8.88 -12.66
N ASP A 50 8.79 -10.11 -12.61
CA ASP A 50 8.61 -10.99 -11.45
C ASP A 50 9.43 -10.48 -10.26
N GLU A 51 10.71 -10.14 -10.45
CA GLU A 51 11.53 -9.52 -9.39
C GLU A 51 10.95 -8.17 -8.94
N ALA A 52 10.38 -7.36 -9.85
CA ALA A 52 9.73 -6.12 -9.47
C ALA A 52 8.48 -6.35 -8.60
N LYS A 53 7.70 -7.41 -8.86
CA LYS A 53 6.55 -7.79 -8.03
C LYS A 53 7.01 -8.27 -6.66
N ASP A 54 8.01 -9.12 -6.60
CA ASP A 54 8.57 -9.63 -5.33
C ASP A 54 9.10 -8.47 -4.48
N LEU A 55 9.90 -7.57 -5.06
CA LEU A 55 10.37 -6.36 -4.38
C LEU A 55 9.23 -5.44 -3.93
N THR A 56 8.12 -5.38 -4.68
CA THR A 56 6.95 -4.61 -4.24
C THR A 56 6.33 -5.23 -2.99
N GLN A 57 6.24 -6.56 -2.93
CA GLN A 57 5.72 -7.25 -1.73
C GLN A 57 6.67 -7.08 -0.53
N ASP A 58 7.99 -7.14 -0.74
CA ASP A 58 8.98 -6.98 0.34
C ASP A 58 9.00 -5.56 0.94
N VAL A 59 8.66 -4.55 0.14
CA VAL A 59 8.63 -3.14 0.58
C VAL A 59 7.36 -2.81 1.36
N PHE A 60 6.24 -3.48 1.08
CA PHE A 60 4.94 -3.25 1.72
C PHE A 60 4.80 -4.02 3.04
#